data_AF-A0ABD5X728-F1
#
_entry.id   AF-A0ABD5X728-F1
#
_cell.length_a   1.000
_cell.length_b   1.000
_cell.length_c   1.000
_cell.angle_alpha   90.00
_cell.angle_beta   90.00
_cell.angle_gamma   90.00
#
_symmetry.space_group_name_H-M   'P 1'
#
loop_
_entity.id
_entity.type
_entity.pdbx_description
1 polymer ?
#
loop_
_entity_poly.entity_id
_entity_poly.type
_entity_poly.pdbx_seq_one_letter_code
_entity_poly.pdbx_strand_id
1 'polypeptide(L)'
;MIRVDGVELAYGDVQVLNGINMQIEPGELVAIVGPNGAGKTTLLRTINGILKPDRGEVLLDTKRIRDTGSKEVSRKLATVPQDTHIGFSFCAEDVVEMGRTPHRSRLDWSDDGDPVTEALERTETTHLRERNVDDLSGGERQRILLARALAQEPKALLLDEPTASLDINHQVRVLSLVEELVKEGRAALAAIHDLDLAARYCDRLFLLHNGSIAARGTPESVLRDPMLAAAFETETAVTQNPVTGTPTVAAVTGRDDRSKHVHIAGGGEGAAVAVRSLWQDGYDVTVGPAPNGDVVTDLARELDIKTVTAPAFSKPDETTRRAAIDTAREADAVVITEGPGSKLVAGAVETTKTVETNLGSAGTEVARVDGGNTTAVRTEAALIKRVSTVVDV
;
A
#
# COMPACT_ATOMS: atom_id res chain seq x y z
N MET A 1 14.98 20.52 4.29
CA MET A 1 14.23 20.29 3.04
C MET A 1 15.11 19.48 2.08
N ILE A 2 14.58 18.44 1.44
CA ILE A 2 15.28 17.72 0.34
C ILE A 2 14.53 18.04 -0.94
N ARG A 3 15.24 18.39 -2.00
CA ARG A 3 14.65 18.64 -3.32
C ARG A 3 15.45 17.96 -4.41
N VAL A 4 14.75 17.30 -5.33
CA VAL A 4 15.29 16.58 -6.48
C VAL A 4 14.66 17.21 -7.71
N ASP A 5 15.47 17.78 -8.59
CA ASP A 5 15.01 18.51 -9.78
C ASP A 5 15.57 17.86 -11.06
N GLY A 6 14.68 17.23 -11.84
CA GLY A 6 14.98 16.65 -13.15
C GLY A 6 16.11 15.62 -13.15
N VAL A 7 16.23 14.82 -12.09
CA VAL A 7 17.35 13.88 -11.95
C VAL A 7 17.24 12.72 -12.94
N GLU A 8 18.27 12.56 -13.76
CA GLU A 8 18.49 11.42 -14.65
C GLU A 8 19.80 10.71 -14.26
N LEU A 9 19.80 9.38 -14.31
CA LEU A 9 20.99 8.56 -14.02
C LEU A 9 20.94 7.25 -14.78
N ALA A 10 22.04 6.90 -15.45
CA ALA A 10 22.23 5.63 -16.14
C ALA A 10 23.43 4.82 -15.59
N TYR A 11 23.33 3.50 -15.67
CA TYR A 11 24.48 2.60 -15.54
C TYR A 11 24.83 2.03 -16.91
N GLY A 12 25.88 2.57 -17.54
CA GLY A 12 26.19 2.27 -18.93
C GLY A 12 25.02 2.72 -19.83
N ASP A 13 24.48 1.80 -20.62
CA ASP A 13 23.37 2.07 -21.55
C ASP A 13 21.98 1.94 -20.89
N VAL A 14 21.90 1.54 -19.62
CA VAL A 14 20.64 1.35 -18.91
C VAL A 14 20.28 2.59 -18.12
N GLN A 15 19.28 3.34 -18.58
CA GLN A 15 18.71 4.47 -17.85
C GLN A 15 17.89 3.97 -16.65
N VAL A 16 18.35 4.26 -15.43
CA VAL A 16 17.71 3.81 -14.18
C VAL A 16 16.83 4.88 -13.57
N LEU A 17 17.19 6.16 -13.70
CA LEU A 17 16.36 7.30 -13.30
C LEU A 17 16.16 8.21 -14.51
N ASN A 18 14.92 8.68 -14.69
CA ASN A 18 14.49 9.46 -15.84
C ASN A 18 13.66 10.67 -15.38
N GLY A 19 14.32 11.82 -15.19
CA GLY A 19 13.66 13.09 -14.92
C GLY A 19 12.91 13.13 -13.58
N ILE A 20 13.47 12.55 -12.52
CA ILE A 20 12.81 12.50 -11.21
C ILE A 20 12.68 13.91 -10.63
N ASN A 21 11.46 14.26 -10.21
CA ASN A 21 11.14 15.51 -9.52
C ASN A 21 10.38 15.21 -8.21
N MET A 22 10.99 15.56 -7.07
CA MET A 22 10.36 15.37 -5.76
C MET A 22 10.89 16.35 -4.72
N GLN A 23 10.12 16.54 -3.66
CA GLN A 23 10.42 17.43 -2.55
C GLN A 23 9.90 16.82 -1.25
N ILE A 24 10.74 16.86 -0.23
CA ILE A 24 10.43 16.42 1.15
C ILE A 24 10.68 17.58 2.10
N GLU A 25 9.66 17.94 2.85
CA GLU A 25 9.71 19.00 3.86
C GLU A 25 10.11 18.47 5.25
N PRO A 26 10.67 19.33 6.11
CA PRO A 26 10.76 19.03 7.54
C PRO A 26 9.36 18.77 8.11
N GLY A 27 9.20 17.76 8.97
CA GLY A 27 7.91 17.38 9.50
C GLY A 27 7.09 16.45 8.58
N GLU A 28 7.71 15.92 7.53
CA GLU A 28 7.08 15.04 6.55
C GLU A 28 7.83 13.70 6.44
N LEU A 29 7.08 12.59 6.49
CA LEU A 29 7.55 11.25 6.14
C LEU A 29 7.00 10.87 4.76
N VAL A 30 7.90 10.81 3.78
CA VAL A 30 7.57 10.43 2.40
C VAL A 30 8.06 9.02 2.13
N ALA A 31 7.26 8.22 1.42
CA ALA A 31 7.71 6.93 0.91
C ALA A 31 7.86 6.91 -0.61
N ILE A 32 8.90 6.22 -1.07
CA ILE A 32 9.02 5.74 -2.45
C ILE A 32 8.58 4.28 -2.47
N VAL A 33 7.52 4.00 -3.22
CA VAL A 33 6.98 2.66 -3.44
C VAL A 33 7.20 2.25 -4.89
N GLY A 34 7.12 0.95 -5.17
CA GLY A 34 7.25 0.41 -6.53
C GLY A 34 7.97 -0.93 -6.54
N PRO A 35 8.01 -1.61 -7.70
CA PRO A 35 8.59 -2.95 -7.82
C PRO A 35 10.10 -2.95 -7.57
N ASN A 36 10.65 -4.16 -7.40
CA ASN A 36 12.09 -4.36 -7.35
C ASN A 36 12.72 -3.93 -8.68
N GLY A 37 13.90 -3.31 -8.61
CA GLY A 37 14.58 -2.80 -9.80
C GLY A 37 14.07 -1.46 -10.34
N ALA A 38 13.02 -0.86 -9.76
CA ALA A 38 12.49 0.44 -10.20
C ALA A 38 13.45 1.64 -10.04
N GLY A 39 14.53 1.48 -9.27
CA GLY A 39 15.53 2.53 -9.03
C GLY A 39 15.46 3.19 -7.64
N LYS A 40 14.70 2.65 -6.68
CA LYS A 40 14.51 3.23 -5.33
C LYS A 40 15.85 3.48 -4.60
N THR A 41 16.66 2.43 -4.43
CA THR A 41 17.99 2.52 -3.83
C THR A 41 18.93 3.46 -4.62
N THR A 42 18.86 3.45 -5.96
CA THR A 42 19.63 4.36 -6.80
C THR A 42 19.26 5.82 -6.55
N LEU A 43 17.97 6.12 -6.40
CA LEU A 43 17.48 7.44 -6.05
C LEU A 43 17.96 7.87 -4.65
N LEU A 44 17.85 7.00 -3.64
CA LEU A 44 18.37 7.29 -2.29
C LEU A 44 19.88 7.56 -2.29
N ARG A 45 20.66 6.75 -3.03
CA ARG A 45 22.10 6.96 -3.20
C ARG A 45 22.46 8.21 -4.00
N THR A 46 21.57 8.67 -4.87
CA THR A 46 21.74 9.95 -5.56
C THR A 46 21.44 11.10 -4.60
N ILE A 47 20.41 10.95 -3.75
CA ILE A 47 20.03 11.95 -2.75
C ILE A 47 21.09 12.09 -1.65
N ASN A 48 21.76 11.04 -1.21
CA ASN A 48 22.85 11.18 -0.24
C ASN A 48 24.22 11.54 -0.86
N GLY A 49 24.27 11.72 -2.19
CA GLY A 49 25.48 12.14 -2.90
C GLY A 49 26.52 11.04 -3.14
N ILE A 50 26.20 9.77 -2.86
CA ILE A 50 27.05 8.64 -3.25
C ILE A 50 27.12 8.51 -4.77
N LEU A 51 25.98 8.69 -5.43
CA LEU A 51 25.88 8.67 -6.88
C LEU A 51 25.69 10.09 -7.42
N LYS A 52 26.42 10.39 -8.50
CA LYS A 52 26.28 11.64 -9.23
C LYS A 52 25.27 11.45 -10.36
N PRO A 53 24.22 12.28 -10.45
CA PRO A 53 23.29 12.21 -11.57
C PRO A 53 23.95 12.72 -12.87
N ASP A 54 23.50 12.19 -14.00
CA ASP A 54 23.93 12.60 -15.34
C ASP A 54 23.34 13.96 -15.72
N ARG A 55 22.08 14.19 -15.31
CA ARG A 55 21.35 15.46 -15.45
C ARG A 55 20.53 15.76 -14.20
N GLY A 56 20.15 17.02 -14.06
CA GLY A 56 19.42 17.51 -12.89
C GLY A 56 20.32 17.70 -11.67
N GLU A 57 19.70 17.98 -10.55
CA GLU A 57 20.41 18.24 -9.29
C GLU A 57 19.59 17.84 -8.06
N VAL A 58 20.31 17.55 -6.98
CA VAL A 58 19.73 17.35 -5.65
C VAL A 58 20.18 18.49 -4.75
N LEU A 59 19.22 19.12 -4.09
CA LEU A 59 19.43 20.15 -3.08
C LEU A 59 19.09 19.60 -1.70
N LEU A 60 19.95 19.92 -0.74
CA LEU A 60 19.69 19.79 0.69
C LEU A 60 19.61 21.19 1.27
N ASP A 61 18.43 21.54 1.76
CA ASP A 61 17.97 22.90 2.03
C ASP A 61 18.08 23.76 0.75
N THR A 62 19.00 24.74 0.73
CA THR A 62 19.22 25.62 -0.43
C THR A 62 20.52 25.32 -1.19
N LYS A 63 21.29 24.32 -0.74
CA LYS A 63 22.60 24.00 -1.32
C LYS A 63 22.52 22.73 -2.15
N ARG A 64 23.21 22.72 -3.28
CA ARG A 64 23.40 21.51 -4.08
C ARG A 64 24.33 20.55 -3.35
N ILE A 65 23.94 19.29 -3.29
CA ILE A 65 24.72 18.26 -2.57
C ILE A 65 26.10 18.10 -3.20
N ARG A 66 26.19 18.16 -4.54
CA ARG A 66 27.47 18.09 -5.27
C ARG A 66 28.44 19.23 -4.91
N ASP A 67 27.91 20.39 -4.56
CA ASP A 67 28.70 21.58 -4.23
C ASP A 67 29.00 21.64 -2.72
N THR A 68 28.50 20.68 -1.95
CA THR A 68 28.61 20.61 -0.48
C THR A 68 29.59 19.50 -0.10
N GLY A 69 30.52 19.78 0.82
CA GLY A 69 31.47 18.77 1.28
C GLY A 69 30.76 17.59 1.97
N SER A 70 31.22 16.36 1.75
CA SER A 70 30.63 15.14 2.32
C SER A 70 30.41 15.24 3.83
N LYS A 71 31.37 15.82 4.58
CA LYS A 71 31.23 16.06 6.02
C LYS A 71 30.06 16.97 6.39
N GLU A 72 29.77 18.00 5.60
CA GLU A 72 28.60 18.88 5.83
C GLU A 72 27.28 18.18 5.47
N VAL A 73 27.27 17.39 4.39
CA VAL A 73 26.09 16.58 4.01
C VAL A 73 25.78 15.57 5.12
N SER A 74 26.78 14.80 5.57
CA SER A 74 26.67 13.83 6.66
C SER A 74 26.46 14.46 8.04
N ARG A 75 26.31 15.78 8.19
CA ARG A 75 25.81 16.37 9.44
C ARG A 75 24.31 16.68 9.37
N LYS A 76 23.76 16.71 8.17
CA LYS A 76 22.37 17.10 7.90
C LYS A 76 21.52 15.92 7.46
N LEU A 77 22.11 14.94 6.78
CA LEU A 77 21.43 13.80 6.17
C LEU A 77 22.08 12.50 6.63
N ALA A 78 21.31 11.60 7.24
CA ALA A 78 21.77 10.24 7.59
C ALA A 78 21.05 9.21 6.71
N THR A 79 21.68 8.06 6.49
CA THR A 79 21.10 6.95 5.73
C THR A 79 21.11 5.67 6.56
N VAL A 80 19.97 4.99 6.62
CA VAL A 80 19.83 3.63 7.14
C VAL A 80 19.77 2.69 5.92
N PRO A 81 20.83 1.92 5.66
CA PRO A 81 20.88 1.03 4.50
C PRO A 81 20.03 -0.24 4.70
N GLN A 82 19.67 -0.89 3.59
CA GLN A 82 19.01 -2.19 3.58
C GLN A 82 19.95 -3.31 4.07
N ASP A 83 21.20 -3.30 3.61
CA ASP A 83 22.20 -4.27 4.06
C ASP A 83 22.68 -3.92 5.45
N THR A 84 22.37 -4.80 6.39
CA THR A 84 22.73 -4.66 7.79
C THR A 84 24.07 -5.31 8.13
N HIS A 85 24.72 -5.99 7.19
CA HIS A 85 25.98 -6.69 7.45
C HIS A 85 27.13 -5.71 7.73
N ILE A 86 27.86 -5.99 8.80
CA ILE A 86 29.04 -5.23 9.22
C ILE A 86 30.22 -6.20 9.10
N GLY A 87 31.18 -5.91 8.22
CA GLY A 87 32.24 -6.86 7.84
C GLY A 87 33.29 -7.15 8.92
N PHE A 88 33.14 -6.60 10.12
CA PHE A 88 34.03 -6.81 11.27
C PHE A 88 33.20 -6.86 12.55
N SER A 89 33.67 -7.65 13.52
CA SER A 89 33.00 -7.79 14.82
C SER A 89 33.26 -6.54 15.66
N PHE A 90 32.22 -5.72 15.82
CA PHE A 90 32.19 -4.55 16.67
C PHE A 90 31.07 -4.69 17.70
N CYS A 91 31.24 -4.05 18.86
CA CYS A 91 30.15 -3.91 19.82
C CYS A 91 29.07 -3.00 19.24
N ALA A 92 27.82 -3.15 19.69
CA ALA A 92 26.74 -2.28 19.27
C ALA A 92 27.05 -0.79 19.52
N GLU A 93 27.69 -0.47 20.65
CA GLU A 93 28.14 0.89 20.98
C GLU A 93 29.09 1.45 19.93
N ASP A 94 30.13 0.71 19.57
CA ASP A 94 31.13 1.13 18.58
C ASP A 94 30.46 1.47 17.25
N VAL A 95 29.48 0.66 16.84
CA VAL A 95 28.72 0.88 15.60
C VAL A 95 27.89 2.16 15.69
N VAL A 96 27.25 2.45 16.83
CA VAL A 96 26.53 3.72 17.01
C VAL A 96 27.50 4.90 17.04
N GLU A 97 28.66 4.74 17.67
CA GLU A 97 29.70 5.76 17.77
C GLU A 97 30.26 6.16 16.40
N MET A 98 30.29 5.24 15.42
CA MET A 98 30.64 5.56 14.03
C MET A 98 29.75 6.66 13.43
N GLY A 99 28.51 6.82 13.90
CA GLY A 99 27.61 7.91 13.53
C GLY A 99 28.15 9.30 13.87
N ARG A 100 29.07 9.41 14.83
CA ARG A 100 29.74 10.67 15.23
C ARG A 100 30.91 11.07 14.34
N THR A 101 31.30 10.25 13.38
CA THR A 101 32.41 10.54 12.46
C THR A 101 32.36 11.94 11.81
N PRO A 102 31.19 12.45 11.36
CA PRO A 102 31.09 13.79 10.79
C PRO A 102 31.27 14.92 11.81
N HIS A 103 31.14 14.65 13.11
CA HIS A 103 31.27 15.64 14.18
C HIS A 103 32.66 15.64 14.81
N ARG A 104 33.37 14.51 14.75
CA ARG A 104 34.75 14.41 15.23
C ARG A 104 35.65 15.44 14.52
N SER A 105 36.31 16.27 15.33
CA SER A 105 37.41 17.14 14.94
C SER A 105 38.70 16.57 15.55
N ARG A 106 39.85 16.80 14.91
CA ARG A 106 41.15 16.37 15.46
C ARG A 106 41.50 17.07 16.79
N LEU A 107 40.76 18.11 17.16
CA LEU A 107 41.04 19.02 18.27
C LEU A 107 39.84 19.25 19.22
N ASP A 108 38.64 18.72 18.91
CA ASP A 108 37.47 18.89 19.79
C ASP A 108 37.25 17.66 20.66
N TRP A 109 37.37 17.90 21.96
CA TRP A 109 36.84 17.09 23.06
C TRP A 109 35.70 17.86 23.74
N SER A 110 34.83 18.51 22.96
CA SER A 110 33.69 19.25 23.52
C SER A 110 32.55 18.30 23.82
N ASP A 111 32.29 18.14 25.11
CA ASP A 111 31.34 17.26 25.78
C ASP A 111 29.98 17.97 25.97
N ASP A 112 29.31 18.31 24.86
CA ASP A 112 27.92 18.78 24.92
C ASP A 112 26.97 17.59 24.72
N GLY A 113 27.03 16.64 25.65
CA GLY A 113 26.15 15.48 25.75
C GLY A 113 26.74 14.16 25.22
N ASP A 114 25.96 13.09 25.38
CA ASP A 114 26.27 11.75 24.87
C ASP A 114 25.22 11.31 23.83
N PRO A 115 25.36 11.75 22.56
CA PRO A 115 24.44 11.38 21.48
C PRO A 115 24.41 9.87 21.20
N VAL A 116 25.43 9.12 21.62
CA VAL A 116 25.48 7.67 21.48
C VAL A 116 24.54 7.03 22.50
N THR A 117 24.61 7.45 23.77
CA THR A 117 23.63 7.04 24.80
C THR A 117 22.21 7.42 24.39
N GLU A 118 21.98 8.68 24.01
CA GLU A 118 20.63 9.14 23.62
C GLU A 118 20.08 8.33 22.43
N ALA A 119 20.92 8.07 21.42
CA ALA A 119 20.51 7.27 20.27
C ALA A 119 20.13 5.83 20.67
N LEU A 120 20.92 5.18 21.53
CA LEU A 120 20.64 3.84 22.05
C LEU A 120 19.36 3.79 22.89
N GLU A 121 19.08 4.85 23.66
CA GLU A 121 17.85 4.97 24.44
C GLU A 121 16.63 5.11 23.52
N ARG A 122 16.69 6.01 22.52
CA ARG A 122 15.58 6.21 21.58
C ARG A 122 15.25 4.98 20.75
N THR A 123 16.23 4.13 20.46
CA THR A 123 16.01 2.86 19.75
C THR A 123 15.72 1.68 20.66
N GLU A 124 15.64 1.89 21.98
CA GLU A 124 15.44 0.85 23.00
C GLU A 124 16.50 -0.26 22.92
N THR A 125 17.75 0.11 22.67
CA THR A 125 18.87 -0.82 22.50
C THR A 125 20.00 -0.63 23.50
N THR A 126 19.81 0.16 24.57
CA THR A 126 20.81 0.36 25.63
C THR A 126 21.31 -0.97 26.22
N HIS A 127 20.42 -1.96 26.38
CA HIS A 127 20.76 -3.30 26.88
C HIS A 127 21.63 -4.14 25.92
N LEU A 128 21.79 -3.71 24.67
CA LEU A 128 22.63 -4.37 23.66
C LEU A 128 24.00 -3.73 23.51
N ARG A 129 24.26 -2.62 24.20
CA ARG A 129 25.46 -1.77 24.05
C ARG A 129 26.76 -2.56 23.90
N GLU A 130 27.00 -3.52 24.79
CA GLU A 130 28.24 -4.31 24.86
C GLU A 130 28.20 -5.60 24.03
N ARG A 131 27.08 -5.92 23.37
CA ARG A 131 26.95 -7.14 22.56
C ARG A 131 27.58 -6.92 21.19
N ASN A 132 28.23 -7.96 20.66
CA ASN A 132 28.70 -7.95 19.28
C ASN A 132 27.51 -7.92 18.31
N VAL A 133 27.61 -7.11 17.26
CA VAL A 133 26.56 -6.98 16.24
C VAL A 133 26.29 -8.26 15.46
N ASP A 134 27.27 -9.17 15.43
CA ASP A 134 27.14 -10.50 14.81
C ASP A 134 26.21 -11.43 15.61
N ASP A 135 26.10 -11.22 16.93
CA ASP A 135 25.26 -12.00 17.85
C ASP A 135 23.83 -11.45 17.98
N LEU A 136 23.55 -10.32 17.30
CA LEU A 136 22.23 -9.68 17.30
C LEU A 136 21.32 -10.31 16.25
N SER A 137 20.03 -10.40 16.57
CA SER A 137 18.99 -10.68 15.59
C SER A 137 18.92 -9.57 14.53
N GLY A 138 18.31 -9.85 13.37
CA GLY A 138 18.15 -8.86 12.30
C GLY A 138 17.43 -7.58 12.76
N GLY A 139 16.39 -7.71 13.61
CA GLY A 139 15.65 -6.57 14.16
C GLY A 139 16.41 -5.77 15.19
N GLU A 140 17.24 -6.41 16.02
CA GLU A 140 18.16 -5.71 16.92
C GLU A 140 19.23 -4.95 16.11
N ARG A 141 19.83 -5.61 15.11
CA ARG A 141 20.83 -4.99 14.24
C ARG A 141 20.29 -3.79 13.49
N GLN A 142 19.06 -3.87 12.97
CA GLN A 142 18.41 -2.74 12.30
C GLN A 142 18.22 -1.55 13.25
N ARG A 143 17.82 -1.79 14.50
CA ARG A 143 17.70 -0.74 15.52
C ARG A 143 19.06 -0.13 15.87
N ILE A 144 20.14 -0.90 15.92
CA ILE A 144 21.50 -0.37 16.07
C ILE A 144 21.92 0.51 14.89
N LEU A 145 21.56 0.14 13.66
CA LEU A 145 21.84 0.98 12.48
C LEU A 145 21.03 2.27 12.47
N LEU A 146 19.79 2.20 12.94
CA LEU A 146 18.99 3.40 13.18
C LEU A 146 19.63 4.26 14.26
N ALA A 147 20.04 3.69 15.39
CA ALA A 147 20.74 4.41 16.46
C ALA A 147 22.01 5.10 15.94
N ARG A 148 22.81 4.41 15.12
CA ARG A 148 23.96 5.01 14.44
C ARG A 148 23.58 6.22 13.59
N ALA A 149 22.48 6.14 12.84
CA ALA A 149 21.98 7.26 12.06
C ALA A 149 21.48 8.41 12.97
N LEU A 150 20.86 8.11 14.11
CA LEU A 150 20.39 9.12 15.07
C LEU A 150 21.54 9.80 15.82
N ALA A 151 22.59 9.05 16.17
CA ALA A 151 23.79 9.59 16.78
C ALA A 151 24.48 10.62 15.87
N GLN A 152 24.22 10.62 14.56
CA GLN A 152 24.67 11.67 13.63
C GLN A 152 23.97 13.02 13.84
N GLU A 153 22.87 13.06 14.61
CA GLU A 153 21.97 14.21 14.80
C GLU A 153 21.47 14.83 13.48
N PRO A 154 20.92 14.02 12.55
CA PRO A 154 20.57 14.50 11.22
C PRO A 154 19.28 15.33 11.26
N LYS A 155 19.18 16.29 10.34
CA LYS A 155 17.93 17.00 10.04
C LYS A 155 17.02 16.22 9.10
N ALA A 156 17.58 15.27 8.36
CA ALA A 156 16.86 14.43 7.43
C ALA A 156 17.36 12.97 7.43
N LEU A 157 16.45 12.03 7.23
CA LEU A 157 16.70 10.59 7.22
C LEU A 157 16.35 10.00 5.85
N LEU A 158 17.26 9.19 5.30
CA LEU A 158 16.97 8.28 4.20
C LEU A 158 16.93 6.86 4.73
N LEU A 159 15.88 6.11 4.41
CA LEU A 159 15.69 4.75 4.88
C LEU A 159 15.53 3.85 3.66
N ASP A 160 16.48 2.95 3.43
CA ASP A 160 16.43 2.00 2.31
C ASP A 160 15.88 0.66 2.81
N GLU A 161 14.61 0.39 2.53
CA GLU A 161 13.87 -0.79 3.01
C GLU A 161 14.04 -1.08 4.51
N PRO A 162 13.70 -0.11 5.40
CA PRO A 162 14.03 -0.18 6.82
C PRO A 162 13.31 -1.31 7.58
N THR A 163 12.32 -1.94 6.95
CA THR A 163 11.46 -2.98 7.50
C THR A 163 11.68 -4.35 6.86
N ALA A 164 12.61 -4.46 5.91
CA ALA A 164 12.91 -5.72 5.24
C ALA A 164 13.43 -6.78 6.22
N SER A 165 12.95 -8.02 6.07
CA SER A 165 13.36 -9.16 6.91
C SER A 165 13.07 -9.01 8.42
N LEU A 166 12.20 -8.07 8.81
CA LEU A 166 11.77 -7.89 10.19
C LEU A 166 10.41 -8.55 10.43
N ASP A 167 10.18 -9.03 11.66
CA ASP A 167 8.83 -9.37 12.09
C ASP A 167 7.95 -8.12 12.27
N ILE A 168 6.63 -8.32 12.26
CA ILE A 168 5.62 -7.25 12.31
C ILE A 168 5.85 -6.29 13.47
N ASN A 169 6.25 -6.79 14.65
CA ASN A 169 6.43 -5.96 15.82
C ASN A 169 7.66 -5.04 15.67
N HIS A 170 8.75 -5.57 15.12
CA HIS A 170 9.94 -4.77 14.81
C HIS A 170 9.68 -3.75 13.69
N GLN A 171 8.92 -4.10 12.65
CA GLN A 171 8.54 -3.16 11.59
C GLN A 171 7.77 -1.95 12.15
N VAL A 172 6.77 -2.22 12.99
CA VAL A 172 5.97 -1.20 13.68
C VAL A 172 6.86 -0.30 14.54
N ARG A 173 7.73 -0.86 15.39
CA ARG A 173 8.65 -0.07 16.24
C ARG A 173 9.54 0.86 15.43
N VAL A 174 10.14 0.36 14.34
CA VAL A 174 11.04 1.16 13.49
C VAL A 174 10.28 2.33 12.85
N LEU A 175 9.12 2.07 12.24
CA LEU A 175 8.36 3.12 11.57
C LEU A 175 7.71 4.11 12.56
N SER A 176 7.25 3.64 13.73
CA SER A 176 6.75 4.52 14.80
C SER A 176 7.84 5.46 15.30
N LEU A 177 9.07 4.98 15.50
CA LEU A 177 10.19 5.83 15.88
C LEU A 177 10.49 6.87 14.78
N VAL A 178 10.50 6.47 13.51
CA VAL A 178 10.69 7.44 12.40
C VAL A 178 9.59 8.50 12.39
N GLU A 179 8.33 8.10 12.60
CA GLU A 179 7.19 9.02 12.68
C GLU A 179 7.35 10.03 13.83
N GLU A 180 7.78 9.59 15.02
CA GLU A 180 8.07 10.47 16.16
C GLU A 180 9.17 11.48 15.82
N LEU A 181 10.26 11.02 15.21
CA LEU A 181 11.37 11.87 14.80
C LEU A 181 10.96 12.91 13.75
N VAL A 182 10.04 12.55 12.87
CA VAL A 182 9.45 13.47 11.89
C VAL A 182 8.57 14.50 12.59
N LYS A 183 7.74 14.09 13.57
CA LYS A 183 6.94 15.02 14.40
C LYS A 183 7.80 16.00 15.20
N GLU A 184 9.04 15.64 15.54
CA GLU A 184 10.04 16.54 16.12
C GLU A 184 10.64 17.55 15.12
N GLY A 185 10.25 17.49 13.84
CA GLY A 185 10.63 18.44 12.80
C GLY A 185 11.72 17.93 11.84
N ARG A 186 12.05 16.64 11.85
CA ARG A 186 12.96 16.05 10.85
C ARG A 186 12.22 15.73 9.56
N ALA A 187 12.94 15.70 8.44
CA ALA A 187 12.42 15.18 7.17
C ALA A 187 12.79 13.69 7.03
N ALA A 188 11.92 12.86 6.47
CA ALA A 188 12.26 11.46 6.22
C ALA A 188 11.79 10.98 4.84
N LEU A 189 12.64 10.22 4.17
CA LEU A 189 12.34 9.54 2.92
C LEU A 189 12.64 8.05 3.06
N ALA A 190 11.62 7.22 2.92
CA ALA A 190 11.76 5.76 3.04
C ALA A 190 11.46 5.05 1.71
N ALA A 191 12.32 4.15 1.26
CA ALA A 191 11.95 3.16 0.27
C ALA A 191 11.21 2.03 0.97
N ILE A 192 9.90 1.91 0.74
CA ILE A 192 9.04 0.89 1.37
C ILE A 192 8.40 0.05 0.27
N HIS A 193 8.50 -1.28 0.39
CA HIS A 193 7.85 -2.21 -0.55
C HIS A 193 6.45 -2.61 -0.08
N ASP A 194 6.22 -2.65 1.23
CA ASP A 194 4.92 -2.95 1.83
C ASP A 194 4.00 -1.72 1.77
N LEU A 195 2.96 -1.80 0.93
CA LEU A 195 2.04 -0.69 0.67
C LEU A 195 1.17 -0.36 1.88
N ASP A 196 0.86 -1.34 2.74
CA ASP A 196 0.03 -1.13 3.93
C ASP A 196 0.83 -0.36 5.00
N LEU A 197 2.11 -0.72 5.18
CA LEU A 197 3.01 0.05 6.05
C LEU A 197 3.23 1.46 5.51
N ALA A 198 3.44 1.62 4.20
CA ALA A 198 3.56 2.93 3.59
C ALA A 198 2.30 3.78 3.81
N ALA A 199 1.12 3.19 3.64
CA ALA A 199 -0.15 3.87 3.84
C ALA A 199 -0.43 4.28 5.28
N ARG A 200 0.09 3.51 6.23
CA ARG A 200 -0.13 3.76 7.65
C ARG A 200 0.76 4.86 8.22
N TYR A 201 2.00 4.93 7.78
CA TYR A 201 3.01 5.79 8.42
C TYR A 201 3.39 7.01 7.58
N CYS A 202 3.22 7.00 6.27
CA CYS A 202 3.72 8.07 5.41
C CYS A 202 2.65 9.09 5.06
N ASP A 203 3.02 10.37 5.06
CA ASP A 203 2.15 11.47 4.67
C ASP A 203 1.87 11.46 3.16
N ARG A 204 2.89 11.10 2.37
CA ARG A 204 2.83 11.05 0.90
C ARG A 204 3.62 9.88 0.32
N LEU A 205 3.11 9.39 -0.81
CA LEU A 205 3.73 8.34 -1.59
C LEU A 205 4.19 8.86 -2.95
N PHE A 206 5.30 8.30 -3.43
CA PHE A 206 5.79 8.41 -4.80
C PHE A 206 5.92 7.00 -5.37
N LEU A 207 5.10 6.67 -6.37
CA LEU A 207 5.21 5.41 -7.10
C LEU A 207 6.29 5.54 -8.17
N LEU A 208 7.41 4.86 -7.96
CA LEU A 208 8.51 4.77 -8.90
C LEU A 208 8.33 3.54 -9.79
N HIS A 209 8.25 3.73 -11.10
CA HIS A 209 8.13 2.66 -12.07
C HIS A 209 8.92 3.02 -13.34
N ASN A 210 9.72 2.07 -13.85
CA ASN A 210 10.61 2.28 -15.00
C ASN A 210 11.44 3.57 -14.91
N GLY A 211 12.00 3.83 -13.73
CA GLY A 211 12.86 5.00 -13.48
C GLY A 211 12.16 6.35 -13.46
N SER A 212 10.82 6.39 -13.50
CA SER A 212 10.02 7.64 -13.50
C SER A 212 8.98 7.63 -12.38
N ILE A 213 8.55 8.81 -11.93
CA ILE A 213 7.42 8.91 -10.98
C ILE A 213 6.12 8.72 -11.75
N ALA A 214 5.49 7.55 -11.58
CA ALA A 214 4.23 7.20 -12.22
C ALA A 214 3.02 7.82 -11.52
N ALA A 215 3.04 7.90 -10.20
CA ALA A 215 2.00 8.53 -9.39
C ALA A 215 2.61 9.20 -8.15
N ARG A 216 1.95 10.25 -7.63
CA ARG A 216 2.36 10.95 -6.41
C ARG A 216 1.16 11.59 -5.71
N GLY A 217 1.13 11.55 -4.39
CA GLY A 217 0.02 12.10 -3.62
C GLY A 217 -0.08 11.52 -2.21
N THR A 218 -1.25 11.61 -1.61
CA THR A 218 -1.56 10.90 -0.36
C THR A 218 -1.58 9.39 -0.61
N PRO A 219 -1.40 8.56 0.43
CA PRO A 219 -1.53 7.11 0.28
C PRO A 219 -2.84 6.68 -0.38
N GLU A 220 -3.95 7.28 0.03
CA GLU A 220 -5.27 7.01 -0.54
C GLU A 220 -5.34 7.28 -2.06
N SER A 221 -4.76 8.40 -2.52
CA SER A 221 -4.75 8.73 -3.95
C SER A 221 -3.83 7.83 -4.77
N VAL A 222 -2.64 7.51 -4.25
CA VAL A 222 -1.62 6.73 -4.99
C VAL A 222 -1.97 5.25 -5.03
N LEU A 223 -2.52 4.70 -3.94
CA LEU A 223 -2.87 3.29 -3.90
C LEU A 223 -4.06 2.95 -4.80
N ARG A 224 -4.99 3.89 -5.00
CA ARG A 224 -6.11 3.75 -5.95
C ARG A 224 -5.76 4.17 -7.39
N ASP A 225 -4.54 4.63 -7.64
CA ASP A 225 -4.12 5.02 -8.97
C ASP A 225 -4.00 3.78 -9.88
N PRO A 226 -4.60 3.77 -11.09
CA PRO A 226 -4.44 2.67 -12.03
C PRO A 226 -2.98 2.32 -12.36
N MET A 227 -2.07 3.29 -12.24
CA MET A 227 -0.64 3.07 -12.42
C MET A 227 -0.03 2.13 -11.38
N LEU A 228 -0.65 1.97 -10.20
CA LEU A 228 -0.20 1.01 -9.19
C LEU A 228 -0.27 -0.41 -9.75
N ALA A 229 -1.45 -0.81 -10.25
CA ALA A 229 -1.68 -2.12 -10.84
C ALA A 229 -0.73 -2.39 -12.01
N ALA A 230 -0.57 -1.40 -12.90
CA ALA A 230 0.39 -1.47 -14.01
C ALA A 230 1.84 -1.63 -13.53
N ALA A 231 2.24 -0.91 -12.48
CA ALA A 231 3.60 -0.94 -11.97
C ALA A 231 4.00 -2.26 -11.31
N PHE A 232 3.05 -2.94 -10.69
CA PHE A 232 3.25 -4.23 -10.04
C PHE A 232 2.84 -5.43 -10.92
N GLU A 233 2.42 -5.18 -12.17
CA GLU A 233 1.95 -6.19 -13.12
C GLU A 233 0.89 -7.12 -12.49
N THR A 234 -0.01 -6.52 -11.69
CA THR A 234 -1.03 -7.26 -10.95
C THR A 234 -2.28 -6.40 -10.75
N GLU A 235 -3.45 -7.02 -10.72
CA GLU A 235 -4.67 -6.31 -10.34
C GLU A 235 -4.68 -6.11 -8.82
N THR A 236 -5.16 -4.95 -8.39
CA THR A 236 -5.15 -4.57 -6.98
C THR A 236 -6.55 -4.18 -6.52
N ALA A 237 -6.98 -4.72 -5.38
CA ALA A 237 -8.13 -4.22 -4.63
C ALA A 237 -7.63 -3.27 -3.53
N VAL A 238 -8.25 -2.10 -3.39
CA VAL A 238 -7.91 -1.16 -2.32
C VAL A 238 -9.11 -0.94 -1.42
N THR A 239 -9.07 -1.54 -0.24
CA THR A 239 -10.11 -1.37 0.79
C THR A 239 -9.60 -0.48 1.92
N GLN A 240 -10.46 -0.18 2.89
CA GLN A 240 -10.01 0.46 4.13
C GLN A 240 -9.79 -0.59 5.22
N ASN A 241 -8.68 -0.44 5.94
CA ASN A 241 -8.43 -1.24 7.13
C ASN A 241 -9.44 -0.82 8.23
N PRO A 242 -10.25 -1.74 8.78
CA PRO A 242 -11.31 -1.39 9.73
C PRO A 242 -10.77 -0.94 11.10
N VAL A 243 -9.49 -1.24 11.41
CA VAL A 243 -8.87 -0.89 12.69
C VAL A 243 -8.11 0.43 12.59
N THR A 244 -7.34 0.63 11.52
CA THR A 244 -6.49 1.82 11.37
C THR A 244 -7.13 2.92 10.52
N GLY A 245 -8.17 2.62 9.73
CA GLY A 245 -8.79 3.54 8.76
C GLY A 245 -7.92 3.83 7.54
N THR A 246 -6.72 3.25 7.46
CA THR A 246 -5.77 3.47 6.35
C THR A 246 -6.12 2.55 5.18
N PRO A 247 -5.80 2.93 3.93
CA PRO A 247 -5.95 2.02 2.80
C PRO A 247 -5.13 0.74 2.97
N THR A 248 -5.66 -0.39 2.52
CA THR A 248 -4.98 -1.68 2.43
C THR A 248 -5.08 -2.22 1.01
N VAL A 249 -3.99 -2.78 0.49
CA VAL A 249 -3.92 -3.31 -0.88
C VAL A 249 -3.87 -4.83 -0.88
N ALA A 250 -4.80 -5.45 -1.60
CA ALA A 250 -4.78 -6.88 -1.88
C ALA A 250 -4.46 -7.11 -3.36
N ALA A 251 -3.47 -7.96 -3.65
CA ALA A 251 -3.24 -8.45 -5.00
C ALA A 251 -4.32 -9.46 -5.38
N VAL A 252 -4.89 -9.30 -6.58
CA VAL A 252 -5.95 -10.15 -7.11
C VAL A 252 -5.41 -10.85 -8.35
N THR A 253 -5.29 -12.17 -8.30
CA THR A 253 -4.87 -12.97 -9.45
C THR A 253 -6.05 -13.22 -10.39
N GLY A 254 -5.86 -13.05 -11.71
CA GLY A 254 -6.75 -13.65 -12.70
C GLY A 254 -7.95 -12.81 -13.19
N ARG A 255 -7.86 -11.47 -13.22
CA ARG A 255 -8.92 -10.62 -13.82
C ARG A 255 -8.59 -10.21 -15.25
N ASP A 256 -8.23 -11.18 -16.10
CA ASP A 256 -7.74 -10.89 -17.46
C ASP A 256 -8.83 -10.42 -18.43
N ASP A 257 -10.12 -10.46 -18.05
CA ASP A 257 -11.21 -10.02 -18.92
C ASP A 257 -12.37 -9.33 -18.17
N ARG A 258 -12.45 -8.00 -18.27
CA ARG A 258 -13.60 -7.19 -17.79
C ARG A 258 -14.70 -7.01 -18.87
N SER A 259 -14.70 -7.80 -19.95
CA SER A 259 -15.68 -7.60 -21.03
C SER A 259 -17.10 -7.98 -20.63
N LYS A 260 -17.27 -8.76 -19.55
CA LYS A 260 -18.54 -9.35 -19.16
C LYS A 260 -19.08 -8.76 -17.86
N HIS A 261 -20.27 -8.18 -17.96
CA HIS A 261 -20.97 -7.49 -16.87
C HIS A 261 -21.96 -8.41 -16.17
N VAL A 262 -21.87 -8.47 -14.84
CA VAL A 262 -22.77 -9.27 -14.00
C VAL A 262 -23.46 -8.37 -12.97
N HIS A 263 -24.79 -8.41 -12.95
CA HIS A 263 -25.58 -7.68 -11.96
C HIS A 263 -26.05 -8.60 -10.85
N ILE A 264 -25.81 -8.23 -9.60
CA ILE A 264 -26.27 -8.96 -8.41
C ILE A 264 -27.50 -8.28 -7.86
N ALA A 265 -28.63 -8.98 -7.91
CA ALA A 265 -29.91 -8.48 -7.44
C ALA A 265 -30.24 -9.00 -6.04
N GLY A 266 -30.08 -8.13 -5.06
CA GLY A 266 -30.38 -8.40 -3.66
C GLY A 266 -29.36 -7.78 -2.70
N GLY A 267 -29.49 -8.11 -1.42
CA GLY A 267 -28.67 -7.55 -0.34
C GLY A 267 -28.20 -8.63 0.63
N GLY A 268 -27.54 -8.22 1.71
CA GLY A 268 -27.07 -9.11 2.77
C GLY A 268 -25.80 -9.90 2.42
N GLU A 269 -25.45 -10.83 3.31
CA GLU A 269 -24.19 -11.58 3.23
C GLU A 269 -24.07 -12.42 1.96
N GLY A 270 -25.16 -13.02 1.49
CA GLY A 270 -25.16 -13.81 0.26
C GLY A 270 -24.82 -13.00 -0.98
N ALA A 271 -25.35 -11.77 -1.06
CA ALA A 271 -25.01 -10.82 -2.12
C ALA A 271 -23.55 -10.38 -2.00
N ALA A 272 -23.04 -10.14 -0.78
CA ALA A 272 -21.63 -9.80 -0.56
C ALA A 272 -20.67 -10.93 -0.97
N VAL A 273 -21.00 -12.18 -0.67
CA VAL A 273 -20.23 -13.35 -1.14
C VAL A 273 -20.25 -13.41 -2.66
N ALA A 274 -21.43 -13.30 -3.29
CA ALA A 274 -21.53 -13.32 -4.76
C ALA A 274 -20.74 -12.18 -5.42
N VAL A 275 -20.81 -10.96 -4.86
CA VAL A 275 -20.04 -9.80 -5.33
C VAL A 275 -18.56 -10.14 -5.28
N ARG A 276 -18.06 -10.59 -4.12
CA ARG A 276 -16.65 -10.92 -3.93
C ARG A 276 -16.19 -12.01 -4.90
N SER A 277 -16.91 -13.12 -5.01
CA SER A 277 -16.49 -14.27 -5.83
C SER A 277 -16.43 -13.91 -7.32
N LEU A 278 -17.46 -13.24 -7.85
CA LEU A 278 -17.52 -12.88 -9.27
C LEU A 278 -16.56 -11.73 -9.58
N TRP A 279 -16.42 -10.77 -8.67
CA TRP A 279 -15.43 -9.72 -8.81
C TRP A 279 -14.02 -10.34 -8.86
N GLN A 280 -13.68 -11.27 -7.96
CA GLN A 280 -12.38 -11.98 -7.97
C GLN A 280 -12.14 -12.80 -9.25
N ASP A 281 -13.20 -13.36 -9.85
CA ASP A 281 -13.12 -14.14 -11.11
C ASP A 281 -13.04 -13.26 -12.37
N GLY A 282 -12.99 -11.92 -12.22
CA GLY A 282 -12.71 -10.97 -13.31
C GLY A 282 -13.92 -10.24 -13.89
N TYR A 283 -15.15 -10.59 -13.50
CA TYR A 283 -16.35 -9.93 -14.01
C TYR A 283 -16.44 -8.46 -13.58
N ASP A 284 -17.03 -7.62 -14.45
CA ASP A 284 -17.49 -6.28 -14.07
C ASP A 284 -18.79 -6.43 -13.28
N VAL A 285 -18.74 -6.20 -11.97
CA VAL A 285 -19.86 -6.49 -11.07
C VAL A 285 -20.59 -5.20 -10.73
N THR A 286 -21.92 -5.26 -10.73
CA THR A 286 -22.78 -4.23 -10.12
C THR A 286 -23.75 -4.87 -9.14
N VAL A 287 -24.26 -4.12 -8.18
CA VAL A 287 -25.19 -4.67 -7.19
C VAL A 287 -26.36 -3.74 -6.89
N GLY A 288 -27.55 -4.32 -6.74
CA GLY A 288 -28.72 -3.62 -6.25
C GLY A 288 -30.05 -4.25 -6.71
N PRO A 289 -31.19 -3.80 -6.18
CA PRO A 289 -31.29 -2.78 -5.15
C PRO A 289 -30.89 -3.35 -3.79
N ALA A 290 -30.06 -2.63 -3.03
CA ALA A 290 -29.61 -3.04 -1.71
C ALA A 290 -29.77 -1.91 -0.68
N PRO A 291 -30.07 -2.19 0.60
CA PRO A 291 -30.24 -1.14 1.61
C PRO A 291 -28.94 -0.34 1.86
N ASN A 292 -29.05 0.97 2.13
CA ASN A 292 -27.92 1.76 2.61
C ASN A 292 -27.37 1.18 3.93
N GLY A 293 -26.06 0.98 4.01
CA GLY A 293 -25.38 0.42 5.19
C GLY A 293 -25.57 -1.10 5.33
N ASP A 294 -26.06 -1.76 4.28
CA ASP A 294 -26.02 -3.21 4.17
C ASP A 294 -24.61 -3.69 3.83
N VAL A 295 -24.22 -4.88 4.31
CA VAL A 295 -22.90 -5.47 4.10
C VAL A 295 -22.48 -5.51 2.63
N VAL A 296 -23.40 -5.74 1.70
CA VAL A 296 -23.05 -5.74 0.27
C VAL A 296 -22.79 -4.33 -0.27
N THR A 297 -23.50 -3.32 0.25
CA THR A 297 -23.30 -1.93 -0.17
C THR A 297 -22.00 -1.34 0.38
N ASP A 298 -21.57 -1.77 1.56
CA ASP A 298 -20.29 -1.37 2.13
C ASP A 298 -19.14 -2.05 1.38
N LEU A 299 -19.22 -3.35 1.10
CA LEU A 299 -18.24 -4.05 0.26
C LEU A 299 -18.17 -3.44 -1.15
N ALA A 300 -19.31 -3.13 -1.76
CA ALA A 300 -19.33 -2.53 -3.08
C ALA A 300 -18.69 -1.14 -3.10
N ARG A 301 -18.87 -0.34 -2.04
CA ARG A 301 -18.17 0.94 -1.88
C ARG A 301 -16.66 0.74 -1.73
N GLU A 302 -16.23 -0.25 -0.96
CA GLU A 302 -14.81 -0.57 -0.79
C GLU A 302 -14.14 -1.01 -2.10
N LEU A 303 -14.85 -1.72 -2.96
CA LEU A 303 -14.35 -2.23 -4.24
C LEU A 303 -14.61 -1.29 -5.44
N ASP A 304 -15.11 -0.07 -5.18
CA ASP A 304 -15.54 0.91 -6.21
C ASP A 304 -16.54 0.34 -7.24
N ILE A 305 -17.48 -0.47 -6.76
CA ILE A 305 -18.53 -1.12 -7.54
C ILE A 305 -19.77 -0.23 -7.61
N LYS A 306 -20.27 0.00 -8.82
CA LYS A 306 -21.53 0.73 -9.04
C LYS A 306 -22.68 0.00 -8.34
N THR A 307 -23.36 0.73 -7.46
CA THR A 307 -24.38 0.21 -6.57
C THR A 307 -25.68 0.99 -6.70
N VAL A 308 -26.82 0.29 -6.77
CA VAL A 308 -28.16 0.89 -6.67
C VAL A 308 -28.66 0.71 -5.25
N THR A 309 -28.72 1.79 -4.46
CA THR A 309 -29.11 1.73 -3.05
C THR A 309 -30.55 2.14 -2.79
N ALA A 310 -31.15 1.58 -1.75
CA ALA A 310 -32.48 1.92 -1.23
C ALA A 310 -32.39 2.33 0.26
N PRO A 311 -33.34 3.11 0.81
CA PRO A 311 -33.34 3.41 2.24
C PRO A 311 -33.52 2.14 3.09
N ALA A 312 -32.78 2.05 4.19
CA ALA A 312 -32.83 0.89 5.09
C ALA A 312 -34.25 0.62 5.62
N PHE A 313 -34.59 -0.68 5.76
CA PHE A 313 -35.88 -1.16 6.27
C PHE A 313 -37.12 -0.68 5.48
N SER A 314 -36.94 -0.20 4.26
CA SER A 314 -38.01 0.27 3.39
C SER A 314 -38.04 -0.49 2.06
N LYS A 315 -39.19 -0.50 1.38
CA LYS A 315 -39.25 -1.02 0.02
C LYS A 315 -38.61 -0.01 -0.94
N PRO A 316 -37.84 -0.44 -1.95
CA PRO A 316 -37.31 0.44 -2.98
C PRO A 316 -38.44 1.24 -3.64
N ASP A 317 -38.23 2.55 -3.77
CA ASP A 317 -39.13 3.43 -4.52
C ASP A 317 -39.06 3.13 -6.02
N GLU A 318 -39.92 3.79 -6.80
CA GLU A 318 -40.01 3.53 -8.25
C GLU A 318 -38.72 3.90 -9.00
N THR A 319 -38.03 4.95 -8.56
CA THR A 319 -36.77 5.40 -9.16
C THR A 319 -35.67 4.35 -8.97
N THR A 320 -35.50 3.88 -7.73
CA THR A 320 -34.51 2.85 -7.36
C THR A 320 -34.80 1.54 -8.06
N ARG A 321 -36.08 1.17 -8.11
CA ARG A 321 -36.57 -0.02 -8.82
C ARG A 321 -36.20 0.01 -10.29
N ARG A 322 -36.48 1.13 -10.96
CA ARG A 322 -36.19 1.30 -12.37
C ARG A 322 -34.69 1.26 -12.64
N ALA A 323 -33.89 1.96 -11.84
CA ALA A 323 -32.44 1.94 -11.96
C ALA A 323 -31.84 0.52 -11.80
N ALA A 324 -32.36 -0.28 -10.85
CA ALA A 324 -31.92 -1.66 -10.68
C ALA A 324 -32.31 -2.54 -11.86
N ILE A 325 -33.55 -2.44 -12.37
CA ILE A 325 -33.99 -3.19 -13.56
C ILE A 325 -33.16 -2.80 -14.79
N ASP A 326 -32.94 -1.50 -15.01
CA ASP A 326 -32.20 -1.01 -16.18
C ASP A 326 -30.75 -1.53 -16.12
N THR A 327 -30.10 -1.45 -14.95
CA THR A 327 -28.74 -2.01 -14.75
C THR A 327 -28.72 -3.53 -14.96
N ALA A 328 -29.74 -4.26 -14.50
CA ALA A 328 -29.83 -5.70 -14.68
C ALA A 328 -30.05 -6.13 -16.14
N ARG A 329 -30.72 -5.31 -16.95
CA ARG A 329 -30.97 -5.58 -18.38
C ARG A 329 -29.74 -5.36 -19.25
N GLU A 330 -28.89 -4.42 -18.85
CA GLU A 330 -27.61 -4.15 -19.51
C GLU A 330 -26.58 -5.26 -19.26
N ALA A 331 -26.79 -6.09 -18.24
CA ALA A 331 -25.88 -7.17 -17.87
C ALA A 331 -25.92 -8.39 -18.80
N ASP A 332 -24.76 -9.04 -18.90
CA ASP A 332 -24.60 -10.34 -19.56
C ASP A 332 -25.24 -11.45 -18.72
N ALA A 333 -25.14 -11.35 -17.39
CA ALA A 333 -25.82 -12.25 -16.45
C ALA A 333 -26.36 -11.50 -15.22
N VAL A 334 -27.42 -12.05 -14.62
CA VAL A 334 -28.03 -11.53 -13.39
C VAL A 334 -28.06 -12.61 -12.32
N VAL A 335 -27.41 -12.35 -11.19
CA VAL A 335 -27.40 -13.25 -10.04
C VAL A 335 -28.47 -12.79 -9.06
N ILE A 336 -29.46 -13.64 -8.80
CA ILE A 336 -30.54 -13.36 -7.85
C ILE A 336 -30.16 -13.94 -6.49
N THR A 337 -30.04 -13.08 -5.47
CA THR A 337 -29.84 -13.48 -4.08
C THR A 337 -31.10 -13.27 -3.25
N GLU A 338 -31.07 -13.70 -1.99
CA GLU A 338 -32.05 -13.24 -1.01
C GLU A 338 -31.86 -11.74 -0.75
N GLY A 339 -32.96 -11.04 -0.44
CA GLY A 339 -32.91 -9.63 -0.05
C GLY A 339 -33.96 -8.73 -0.72
N PRO A 340 -34.00 -7.45 -0.34
CA PRO A 340 -35.00 -6.50 -0.84
C PRO A 340 -34.90 -6.32 -2.34
N GLY A 341 -36.04 -6.41 -3.04
CA GLY A 341 -36.12 -6.14 -4.48
C GLY A 341 -35.50 -7.19 -5.42
N SER A 342 -34.90 -8.27 -4.90
CA SER A 342 -34.35 -9.35 -5.74
C SER A 342 -35.43 -10.03 -6.61
N LYS A 343 -36.58 -10.37 -6.02
CA LYS A 343 -37.75 -10.92 -6.75
C LYS A 343 -38.27 -9.99 -7.85
N LEU A 344 -38.10 -8.69 -7.64
CA LEU A 344 -38.56 -7.69 -8.60
C LEU A 344 -37.67 -7.68 -9.84
N VAL A 345 -36.36 -7.70 -9.65
CA VAL A 345 -35.40 -7.80 -10.74
C VAL A 345 -35.55 -9.14 -11.45
N ALA A 346 -35.70 -10.24 -10.70
CA ALA A 346 -35.92 -11.58 -11.25
C ALA A 346 -37.13 -11.65 -12.21
N GLY A 347 -38.21 -10.93 -11.92
CA GLY A 347 -39.40 -10.88 -12.78
C GLY A 347 -39.26 -9.99 -14.02
N ALA A 348 -38.20 -9.19 -14.13
CA ALA A 348 -38.02 -8.17 -15.17
C ALA A 348 -36.91 -8.49 -16.19
N VAL A 349 -36.19 -9.59 -15.99
CA VAL A 349 -35.03 -10.03 -16.78
C VAL A 349 -35.30 -11.41 -17.38
N GLU A 350 -34.69 -11.71 -18.53
CA GLU A 350 -34.80 -13.01 -19.20
C GLU A 350 -34.22 -14.15 -18.34
N THR A 351 -34.99 -15.23 -18.19
CA THR A 351 -34.60 -16.38 -17.35
C THR A 351 -33.33 -17.09 -17.82
N THR A 352 -32.98 -16.95 -19.11
CA THR A 352 -31.74 -17.47 -19.69
C THR A 352 -30.49 -16.78 -19.15
N LYS A 353 -30.63 -15.51 -18.72
CA LYS A 353 -29.56 -14.71 -18.13
C LYS A 353 -29.49 -14.80 -16.61
N THR A 354 -30.44 -15.48 -15.96
CA THR A 354 -30.55 -15.47 -14.50
C THR A 354 -29.89 -16.68 -13.84
N VAL A 355 -29.18 -16.43 -12.74
CA VAL A 355 -28.61 -17.45 -11.84
C VAL A 355 -29.12 -17.20 -10.43
N GLU A 356 -29.91 -18.13 -9.89
CA GLU A 356 -30.33 -18.05 -8.49
C GLU A 356 -29.26 -18.62 -7.56
N THR A 357 -29.00 -17.96 -6.44
CA THR A 357 -28.03 -18.42 -5.44
C THR A 357 -28.52 -18.22 -4.01
N ASN A 358 -28.12 -19.13 -3.13
CA ASN A 358 -28.34 -19.03 -1.69
C ASN A 358 -27.03 -19.17 -0.90
N LEU A 359 -26.01 -18.41 -1.33
CA LEU A 359 -24.75 -18.29 -0.60
C LEU A 359 -25.00 -17.59 0.74
N GLY A 360 -24.38 -18.06 1.82
CA GLY A 360 -24.45 -17.41 3.14
C GLY A 360 -25.69 -17.73 3.99
N SER A 361 -26.71 -18.44 3.48
CA SER A 361 -27.80 -18.90 4.35
C SER A 361 -27.32 -20.01 5.30
N ALA A 362 -27.31 -19.74 6.60
CA ALA A 362 -27.12 -20.76 7.63
C ALA A 362 -28.37 -21.66 7.71
N GLY A 363 -28.52 -22.56 6.74
CA GLY A 363 -29.52 -23.63 6.74
C GLY A 363 -30.98 -23.18 6.72
N THR A 364 -31.61 -23.21 5.56
CA THR A 364 -33.01 -23.64 5.47
C THR A 364 -33.26 -24.28 4.10
N GLU A 365 -33.70 -25.54 4.09
CA GLU A 365 -34.25 -26.16 2.89
C GLU A 365 -35.46 -25.35 2.41
N VAL A 366 -35.37 -24.76 1.21
CA VAL A 366 -36.58 -24.42 0.47
C VAL A 366 -36.95 -25.66 -0.34
N ALA A 367 -37.84 -26.47 0.23
CA ALA A 367 -38.55 -27.49 -0.52
C ALA A 367 -39.73 -26.84 -1.27
N ARG A 368 -39.77 -27.07 -2.59
CA ARG A 368 -40.93 -27.27 -3.51
C ARG A 368 -40.98 -26.34 -4.73
N VAL A 369 -41.53 -26.72 -5.89
CA VAL A 369 -41.83 -27.97 -6.65
C VAL A 369 -42.42 -27.47 -7.98
N ASP A 370 -42.16 -28.20 -9.07
CA ASP A 370 -42.76 -28.13 -10.42
C ASP A 370 -42.36 -27.01 -11.41
N GLY A 371 -41.71 -27.43 -12.51
CA GLY A 371 -41.94 -26.82 -13.83
C GLY A 371 -40.74 -26.31 -14.64
N GLY A 372 -39.52 -26.32 -14.09
CA GLY A 372 -38.31 -25.92 -14.82
C GLY A 372 -37.15 -25.67 -13.85
N ASN A 373 -36.22 -26.62 -13.74
CA ASN A 373 -35.17 -26.59 -12.71
C ASN A 373 -34.13 -25.48 -12.96
N THR A 374 -34.18 -24.40 -12.19
CA THR A 374 -33.01 -23.61 -11.81
C THR A 374 -32.61 -24.02 -10.40
N THR A 375 -31.63 -24.92 -10.27
CA THR A 375 -31.10 -25.32 -8.97
C THR A 375 -30.31 -24.15 -8.39
N ALA A 376 -30.79 -23.56 -7.29
CA ALA A 376 -30.08 -22.45 -6.64
C ALA A 376 -28.66 -22.88 -6.24
N VAL A 377 -27.69 -22.07 -6.62
CA VAL A 377 -26.27 -22.37 -6.42
C VAL A 377 -25.87 -22.07 -4.96
N ARG A 378 -25.11 -23.00 -4.35
CA ARG A 378 -24.77 -22.96 -2.91
C ARG A 378 -23.28 -22.81 -2.61
N THR A 379 -22.41 -22.80 -3.61
CA THR A 379 -20.96 -22.65 -3.44
C THR A 379 -20.41 -21.63 -4.43
N GLU A 380 -19.37 -20.91 -4.03
CA GLU A 380 -18.74 -19.86 -4.85
C GLU A 380 -18.26 -20.44 -6.20
N ALA A 381 -17.61 -21.61 -6.17
CA ALA A 381 -17.14 -22.29 -7.38
C ALA A 381 -18.28 -22.69 -8.34
N ALA A 382 -19.43 -23.11 -7.81
CA ALA A 382 -20.57 -23.42 -8.65
C ALA A 382 -21.23 -22.15 -9.20
N LEU A 383 -21.17 -21.03 -8.46
CA LEU A 383 -21.72 -19.74 -8.89
C LEU A 383 -20.94 -19.24 -10.10
N ILE A 384 -19.61 -19.18 -9.95
CA ILE A 384 -18.67 -18.82 -11.01
C ILE A 384 -18.91 -19.66 -12.27
N LYS A 385 -18.91 -20.99 -12.13
CA LYS A 385 -19.13 -21.90 -13.27
C LYS A 385 -20.46 -21.64 -13.98
N ARG A 386 -21.53 -21.39 -13.21
CA ARG A 386 -22.86 -21.17 -13.77
C ARG A 386 -22.95 -19.82 -14.46
N VAL A 387 -22.34 -18.77 -13.90
CA VAL A 387 -22.28 -17.44 -14.51
C VAL A 387 -21.48 -17.47 -15.82
N SER A 388 -20.29 -18.08 -15.85
CA SER A 388 -19.54 -18.27 -17.12
C SER A 388 -20.41 -18.96 -18.19
N THR A 389 -21.12 -20.03 -17.82
CA THR A 389 -22.01 -20.73 -18.76
C THR A 389 -23.14 -19.85 -19.30
N VAL A 390 -23.61 -18.85 -18.54
CA VAL A 390 -24.66 -17.93 -18.98
C VAL A 390 -24.10 -16.81 -19.87
N VAL A 391 -22.89 -16.37 -19.56
CA VAL A 391 -22.22 -15.22 -20.19
C VAL A 391 -21.53 -15.59 -21.52
N ASP A 392 -21.18 -16.87 -21.71
CA ASP A 392 -20.53 -17.41 -22.91
C ASP A 392 -21.52 -17.92 -23.98
N VAL A 393 -22.83 -17.79 -23.75
CA VAL A 393 -23.92 -18.11 -24.68
C VAL A 393 -24.38 -16.86 -25.42
#